data_AF-A0A2T4GZE9-F1
#
_entry.id   AF-A0A2T4GZE9-F1
#
_cell.length_a   1.000
_cell.length_b   1.000
_cell.length_c   1.000
_cell.angle_alpha   90.00
_cell.angle_beta   90.00
_cell.angle_gamma   90.00
#
_symmetry.space_group_name_H-M   'P 1'
#
loop_
_entity.id
_entity.type
_entity.pdbx_description
1 polymer ?
#
loop_
_entity_poly.entity_id
_entity_poly.type
_entity_poly.pdbx_seq_one_letter_code
_entity_poly.pdbx_strand_id
1 'polypeptide(L)'
;MPPHTHNCGIDAEPFYRYEPGGYHPVELGETLKDGRYKVLHKLGWGGFSTTWAAKDQKTNSYVAVKVKISKDKDTRELEVLQALSALPKHHPGSSHINQLRDHFTIDGPNGFHECLVLEITGPNIDDAACSRLPANIVKVVAKQVLQGLDFLAANDIAHGGKL
;
A
#
# COMPACT_ATOMS: atom_id res chain seq x y z
N MET A 1 36.27 -13.94 -3.78
CA MET A 1 36.08 -12.79 -2.87
C MET A 1 34.76 -12.99 -2.15
N PRO A 2 34.67 -12.78 -0.83
CA PRO A 2 33.37 -12.73 -0.16
C PRO A 2 32.57 -11.54 -0.73
N PRO A 3 31.24 -11.65 -0.90
CA PRO A 3 30.43 -10.56 -1.39
C PRO A 3 30.54 -9.38 -0.42
N HIS A 4 30.91 -8.21 -0.96
CA HIS A 4 30.89 -6.97 -0.20
C HIS A 4 29.44 -6.67 0.18
N THR A 5 29.12 -6.84 1.47
CA THR A 5 27.85 -6.43 2.03
C THR A 5 27.84 -4.91 2.12
N HIS A 6 27.39 -4.26 1.04
CA HIS A 6 27.11 -2.83 1.05
C HIS A 6 25.92 -2.58 1.99
N ASN A 7 26.21 -2.14 3.20
CA ASN A 7 25.20 -1.76 4.17
C ASN A 7 24.92 -0.25 4.00
N CYS A 8 23.88 0.09 3.25
CA CYS A 8 23.40 1.46 3.12
C CYS A 8 22.53 1.78 4.34
N GLY A 9 22.88 2.79 5.14
CA GLY A 9 22.10 3.20 6.32
C GLY A 9 20.80 3.95 5.99
N ILE A 10 20.39 3.95 4.72
CA ILE A 10 19.12 4.51 4.26
C ILE A 10 18.09 3.39 4.34
N ASP A 11 16.94 3.67 4.95
CA ASP A 11 15.79 2.77 4.92
C ASP A 11 15.21 2.71 3.49
N ALA A 12 15.82 1.84 2.69
CA ALA A 12 15.46 1.57 1.30
C ALA A 12 15.57 0.07 1.05
N GLU A 13 14.75 -0.43 0.13
CA GLU A 13 14.78 -1.82 -0.28
C GLU A 13 16.15 -2.21 -0.86
N PRO A 14 16.54 -3.49 -0.72
CA PRO A 14 17.83 -3.92 -1.21
C PRO A 14 17.91 -3.84 -2.73
N PHE A 15 18.94 -3.14 -3.22
CA PHE A 15 19.17 -2.92 -4.65
C PHE A 15 19.20 -4.21 -5.48
N TYR A 16 19.76 -5.29 -4.94
CA TYR A 16 19.85 -6.58 -5.64
C TYR A 16 18.50 -7.23 -5.94
N ARG A 17 17.39 -6.71 -5.41
CA ARG A 17 16.03 -7.18 -5.67
C ARG A 17 15.38 -6.53 -6.89
N TYR A 18 16.06 -5.61 -7.57
CA TYR A 18 15.68 -5.07 -8.89
C TYR A 18 16.20 -5.99 -10.00
N GLU A 19 15.64 -7.17 -10.08
CA GLU A 19 15.98 -8.24 -11.04
C GLU A 19 14.69 -8.81 -11.65
N PRO A 20 14.74 -9.63 -12.71
CA PRO A 20 13.56 -10.31 -13.24
C PRO A 20 12.77 -11.06 -12.15
N GLY A 21 11.46 -10.77 -12.06
CA GLY A 21 10.59 -11.27 -10.99
C GLY A 21 10.64 -10.46 -9.68
N GLY A 22 11.56 -9.52 -9.54
CA GLY A 22 11.74 -8.63 -8.40
C GLY A 22 10.91 -7.35 -8.47
N TYR A 23 11.43 -6.26 -7.91
CA TYR A 23 10.78 -4.95 -7.90
C TYR A 23 10.75 -4.30 -9.29
N HIS A 24 9.76 -3.43 -9.52
CA HIS A 24 9.77 -2.52 -10.66
C HIS A 24 10.52 -1.23 -10.29
N PRO A 25 11.48 -0.73 -11.11
CA PRO A 25 12.06 0.59 -10.90
C PRO A 25 11.00 1.67 -11.12
N VAL A 26 10.85 2.58 -10.15
CA VAL A 26 9.91 3.70 -10.22
C VAL A 26 10.67 5.00 -9.93
N GLU A 27 10.44 6.02 -10.77
CA GLU A 27 11.11 7.31 -10.73
C GLU A 27 10.17 8.45 -10.30
N LEU A 28 10.71 9.43 -9.57
CA LEU A 28 9.93 10.61 -9.20
C LEU A 28 9.58 11.43 -10.44
N GLY A 29 8.30 11.81 -10.54
CA GLY A 29 7.79 12.62 -11.64
C GLY A 29 7.33 11.81 -12.85
N GLU A 30 7.62 10.51 -12.93
CA GLU A 30 7.07 9.65 -13.98
C GLU A 30 5.55 9.53 -13.88
N THR A 31 4.92 9.05 -14.96
CA THR A 31 3.48 8.84 -15.00
C THR A 31 3.14 7.40 -15.30
N LEU A 32 2.30 6.80 -14.46
CA LEU A 32 1.80 5.44 -14.61
C LEU A 32 0.40 5.43 -15.22
N LYS A 33 0.01 4.29 -15.81
CA LYS A 33 -1.30 4.05 -16.44
C LYS A 33 -1.68 5.16 -17.43
N ASP A 34 -0.95 5.21 -18.54
CA ASP A 34 -1.21 6.15 -19.65
C ASP A 34 -1.30 7.61 -19.21
N GLY A 35 -0.43 8.03 -18.28
CA GLY A 35 -0.38 9.40 -17.80
C GLY A 35 -1.22 9.70 -16.55
N ARG A 36 -2.14 8.80 -16.14
CA ARG A 36 -3.11 9.11 -15.08
C ARG A 36 -2.47 9.37 -13.71
N TYR A 37 -1.47 8.59 -13.32
CA TYR A 37 -0.90 8.68 -11.97
C TYR A 37 0.52 9.23 -12.02
N LYS A 38 0.70 10.50 -11.64
CA LYS A 38 2.03 11.11 -11.54
C LYS A 38 2.68 10.80 -10.20
N VAL A 39 3.82 10.11 -10.21
CA VAL A 39 4.57 9.75 -9.01
C VAL A 39 5.19 11.00 -8.36
N LEU A 40 5.02 11.14 -7.04
CA LEU A 40 5.46 12.32 -6.29
C LEU A 40 6.50 11.99 -5.22
N HIS A 41 6.28 10.89 -4.48
CA HIS A 41 7.17 10.51 -3.39
C HIS A 41 7.05 9.01 -3.10
N LYS A 42 8.08 8.43 -2.51
CA LYS A 42 8.03 7.07 -1.99
C LYS A 42 7.43 7.08 -0.59
N LEU A 43 6.45 6.20 -0.35
CA LEU A 43 5.81 6.05 0.96
C LEU A 43 6.40 4.92 1.79
N GLY A 44 6.96 3.91 1.13
CA GLY A 44 7.60 2.79 1.80
C GLY A 44 7.84 1.62 0.89
N TRP A 45 8.37 0.55 1.48
CA TRP A 45 8.67 -0.70 0.79
C TRP A 45 8.51 -1.87 1.76
N GLY A 46 8.37 -3.06 1.22
CA GLY A 46 8.30 -4.29 2.01
C GLY A 46 8.62 -5.51 1.17
N GLY A 47 8.55 -6.69 1.77
CA GLY A 47 8.96 -7.95 1.13
C GLY A 47 8.39 -8.20 -0.27
N PHE A 48 7.21 -7.67 -0.60
CA PHE A 48 6.48 -8.00 -1.83
C PHE A 48 6.12 -6.79 -2.70
N SER A 49 6.45 -5.56 -2.29
CA SER A 49 6.02 -4.37 -3.03
C SER A 49 6.77 -3.10 -2.60
N THR A 50 6.75 -2.08 -3.46
CA THR A 50 7.01 -0.69 -3.08
C THR A 50 5.70 0.10 -3.11
N THR A 51 5.59 1.17 -2.32
CA THR A 51 4.40 2.02 -2.26
C THR A 51 4.78 3.47 -2.50
N TRP A 52 4.01 4.17 -3.35
CA TRP A 52 4.33 5.50 -3.85
C TRP A 52 3.14 6.44 -3.72
N ALA A 53 3.37 7.66 -3.24
CA ALA A 53 2.39 8.73 -3.33
C ALA A 53 2.35 9.21 -4.78
N ALA A 54 1.15 9.29 -5.34
CA ALA A 54 0.92 9.80 -6.68
C ALA A 54 -0.25 10.78 -6.71
N LYS A 55 -0.26 11.65 -7.72
CA LYS A 55 -1.41 12.48 -8.06
C LYS A 55 -2.21 11.82 -9.17
N ASP A 56 -3.48 11.50 -8.90
CA ASP A 56 -4.43 11.11 -9.94
C ASP A 56 -4.82 12.37 -10.72
N GLN A 57 -4.36 12.45 -11.97
CA GLN A 57 -4.61 13.58 -12.85
C GLN A 57 -6.07 13.65 -13.31
N LYS A 58 -6.81 12.53 -13.28
CA LYS A 58 -8.21 12.49 -13.71
C LYS A 58 -9.15 13.08 -12.66
N THR A 59 -8.91 12.77 -11.39
CA THR A 59 -9.75 13.23 -10.27
C THR A 59 -9.13 14.39 -9.49
N ASN A 60 -7.89 14.77 -9.81
CA ASN A 60 -7.10 15.77 -9.11
C ASN A 60 -6.95 15.48 -7.60
N SER A 61 -6.86 14.19 -7.23
CA SER A 61 -6.69 13.73 -5.85
C SER A 61 -5.34 13.03 -5.64
N TYR A 62 -4.91 12.91 -4.38
CA TYR A 62 -3.73 12.13 -4.01
C TYR A 62 -4.11 10.68 -3.72
N VAL A 63 -3.25 9.75 -4.13
CA VAL A 63 -3.44 8.30 -3.98
C VAL A 63 -2.13 7.63 -3.57
N ALA A 64 -2.24 6.43 -3.00
CA ALA A 64 -1.11 5.54 -2.79
C ALA A 64 -1.11 4.45 -3.87
N VAL A 65 -0.02 4.32 -4.62
CA VAL A 65 0.17 3.27 -5.64
C VAL A 65 1.13 2.23 -5.09
N LYS A 66 0.61 1.05 -4.78
CA LYS A 66 1.40 -0.12 -4.36
C LYS A 66 1.76 -0.94 -5.59
N VAL A 67 3.05 -1.06 -5.89
CA VAL A 67 3.59 -1.80 -7.03
C VAL A 67 4.19 -3.11 -6.52
N LYS A 68 3.56 -4.23 -6.87
CA LYS A 68 4.00 -5.56 -6.42
C LYS A 68 5.22 -6.05 -7.21
N ILE A 69 5.99 -6.94 -6.60
CA ILE A 69 7.06 -7.65 -7.31
C ILE A 69 6.48 -8.53 -8.42
N SER A 70 7.21 -8.70 -9.52
CA SER A 70 6.69 -9.37 -10.72
C SER A 70 6.41 -10.87 -10.51
N LYS A 71 7.18 -11.53 -9.63
CA LYS A 71 6.99 -12.96 -9.29
C LYS A 71 5.81 -13.22 -8.36
N ASP A 72 5.28 -12.19 -7.71
CA ASP A 72 4.12 -12.36 -6.85
C ASP A 72 2.88 -12.55 -7.72
N LYS A 73 2.28 -13.74 -7.63
CA LYS A 73 1.06 -14.12 -8.34
C LYS A 73 -0.14 -14.27 -7.41
N ASP A 74 0.02 -13.92 -6.13
CA ASP A 74 -1.08 -13.95 -5.19
C ASP A 74 -2.07 -12.82 -5.50
N THR A 75 -3.27 -13.18 -5.95
CA THR A 75 -4.37 -12.25 -6.27
C THR A 75 -5.25 -11.96 -5.06
N ARG A 76 -5.02 -12.62 -3.92
CA ARG A 76 -5.92 -12.54 -2.76
C ARG A 76 -6.08 -11.12 -2.23
N GLU A 77 -5.00 -10.34 -2.22
CA GLU A 77 -5.06 -8.95 -1.78
C GLU A 77 -5.98 -8.11 -2.67
N LEU A 78 -5.85 -8.24 -4.00
CA LEU A 78 -6.71 -7.54 -4.96
C LEU A 78 -8.17 -7.98 -4.81
N GLU A 79 -8.43 -9.28 -4.73
CA GLU A 79 -9.78 -9.86 -4.59
C GLU A 79 -10.48 -9.34 -3.34
N VAL A 80 -9.79 -9.35 -2.19
CA VAL A 80 -10.33 -8.85 -0.91
C VAL A 80 -10.60 -7.36 -0.98
N LEU A 81 -9.66 -6.57 -1.54
CA LEU A 81 -9.82 -5.13 -1.67
C LEU A 81 -10.96 -4.73 -2.62
N GLN A 82 -11.15 -5.48 -3.71
CA GLN A 82 -12.27 -5.31 -4.63
C GLN A 82 -13.60 -5.63 -3.93
N ALA A 83 -13.66 -6.77 -3.22
CA ALA A 83 -14.85 -7.15 -2.46
C ALA A 83 -15.22 -6.07 -1.43
N LEU A 84 -14.25 -5.63 -0.61
CA LEU A 84 -14.45 -4.59 0.41
C LEU A 84 -14.93 -3.26 -0.19
N SER A 85 -14.39 -2.87 -1.35
CA SER A 85 -14.75 -1.61 -2.01
C SER A 85 -16.13 -1.66 -2.67
N ALA A 86 -16.64 -2.86 -2.96
CA ALA A 86 -17.97 -3.09 -3.52
C ALA A 86 -19.08 -3.21 -2.46
N LEU A 87 -18.72 -3.45 -1.20
CA LEU A 87 -19.69 -3.60 -0.11
C LEU A 87 -20.46 -2.29 0.18
N PRO A 88 -21.72 -2.39 0.64
CA PRO A 88 -22.50 -1.21 1.04
C PRO A 88 -21.82 -0.43 2.18
N LYS A 89 -21.74 0.90 2.03
CA LYS A 89 -21.09 1.80 3.00
C LYS A 89 -22.01 2.25 4.15
N HIS A 90 -23.03 1.45 4.47
CA HIS A 90 -23.95 1.75 5.57
C HIS A 90 -23.35 1.46 6.94
N HIS A 91 -22.42 0.50 7.01
CA HIS A 91 -21.75 0.17 8.25
C HIS A 91 -20.75 1.28 8.64
N PRO A 92 -20.75 1.79 9.88
CA PRO A 92 -19.85 2.87 10.29
C PRO A 92 -18.37 2.47 10.21
N GLY A 93 -18.08 1.18 10.36
CA GLY A 93 -16.72 0.64 10.17
C GLY A 93 -16.17 0.72 8.74
N SER A 94 -17.03 0.87 7.73
CA SER A 94 -16.60 0.92 6.32
C SER A 94 -15.67 2.10 6.02
N SER A 95 -15.81 3.23 6.72
CA SER A 95 -14.92 4.39 6.60
C SER A 95 -13.55 4.19 7.28
N HIS A 96 -13.36 3.10 8.01
CA HIS A 96 -12.10 2.75 8.67
C HIS A 96 -11.31 1.68 7.92
N ILE A 97 -11.73 1.34 6.69
CA ILE A 97 -11.04 0.41 5.80
C ILE A 97 -10.56 1.17 4.56
N ASN A 98 -9.26 1.06 4.28
CA ASN A 98 -8.66 1.69 3.10
C ASN A 98 -9.29 1.14 1.82
N GLN A 99 -9.71 2.04 0.93
CA GLN A 99 -10.48 1.69 -0.27
C GLN A 99 -9.58 1.51 -1.49
N LEU A 100 -9.90 0.51 -2.31
CA LEU A 100 -9.32 0.38 -3.64
C LEU A 100 -10.00 1.36 -4.59
N ARG A 101 -9.20 2.22 -5.23
CA ARG A 101 -9.65 3.24 -6.18
C ARG A 101 -9.48 2.79 -7.62
N ASP A 102 -8.44 2.02 -7.88
CA ASP A 102 -8.12 1.50 -9.21
C ASP A 102 -7.14 0.33 -9.09
N HIS A 103 -7.00 -0.44 -10.16
CA HIS A 103 -5.94 -1.42 -10.32
C HIS A 103 -5.49 -1.46 -11.78
N PHE A 104 -4.23 -1.82 -11.99
CA PHE A 104 -3.66 -1.98 -13.34
C PHE A 104 -2.39 -2.83 -13.27
N THR A 105 -1.81 -3.12 -14.44
CA THR A 105 -0.54 -3.83 -14.55
C THR A 105 0.46 -2.96 -15.30
N ILE A 106 1.71 -2.98 -14.85
CA ILE A 106 2.84 -2.41 -15.57
C ILE A 106 3.60 -3.55 -16.25
N ASP A 107 3.88 -3.39 -17.54
CA ASP A 107 4.88 -4.20 -18.24
C ASP A 107 6.23 -3.49 -18.10
N GLY A 108 7.10 -4.06 -17.25
CA GLY A 108 8.36 -3.45 -16.88
C GLY A 108 9.57 -4.33 -17.20
N PRO A 109 10.79 -3.80 -17.01
CA PRO A 109 12.02 -4.54 -17.31
C PRO A 109 12.18 -5.83 -16.50
N ASN A 110 11.49 -5.94 -15.35
CA ASN A 110 11.53 -7.08 -14.45
C ASN A 110 10.28 -7.98 -14.57
N GLY A 111 9.44 -7.75 -15.59
CA GLY A 111 8.22 -8.50 -15.90
C GLY A 111 6.94 -7.71 -15.61
N PHE A 112 5.84 -8.42 -15.37
CA PHE A 112 4.53 -7.81 -15.15
C PHE A 112 4.26 -7.55 -13.67
N HIS A 113 3.90 -6.31 -13.33
CA HIS A 113 3.70 -5.87 -11.95
C HIS A 113 2.25 -5.46 -11.71
N GLU A 114 1.56 -6.16 -10.82
CA GLU A 114 0.23 -5.75 -10.34
C GLU A 114 0.35 -4.49 -9.49
N CYS A 115 -0.44 -3.48 -9.83
CA CYS A 115 -0.47 -2.19 -9.18
C CYS A 115 -1.85 -1.94 -8.57
N LEU A 116 -1.86 -1.66 -7.26
CA LEU A 116 -3.05 -1.36 -6.49
C LEU A 116 -3.06 0.14 -6.16
N VAL A 117 -4.12 0.85 -6.53
CA VAL A 117 -4.29 2.26 -6.22
C VAL A 117 -5.25 2.38 -5.05
N LEU A 118 -4.73 2.82 -3.91
CA LEU A 118 -5.44 2.94 -2.64
C LEU A 118 -5.66 4.41 -2.29
N GLU A 119 -6.56 4.68 -1.35
CA GLU A 119 -6.60 5.98 -0.71
C GLU A 119 -5.26 6.26 -0.02
N ILE A 120 -4.83 7.52 -0.09
CA ILE A 120 -3.68 7.95 0.69
C ILE A 120 -4.11 8.15 2.15
N THR A 121 -3.36 7.55 3.06
CA THR A 121 -3.58 7.69 4.50
C THR A 121 -2.42 8.45 5.15
N GLY A 122 -2.63 8.87 6.40
CA GLY A 122 -1.54 9.40 7.22
C GLY A 122 -0.48 8.34 7.55
N PRO A 123 0.59 8.74 8.26
CA PRO A 123 1.61 7.82 8.74
C PRO A 123 1.01 6.72 9.61
N ASN A 124 1.69 5.58 9.69
CA ASN A 124 1.32 4.54 10.64
C ASN A 124 1.47 5.07 12.08
N ILE A 125 0.83 4.38 13.03
CA ILE A 125 0.80 4.82 14.43
C ILE A 125 2.20 4.88 15.03
N ASP A 126 3.09 3.95 14.67
CA ASP A 126 4.44 3.88 15.23
C ASP A 126 5.28 5.08 14.79
N ASP A 127 5.21 5.47 13.51
CA ASP A 127 5.86 6.67 12.98
C ASP A 127 5.26 7.96 13.56
N ALA A 128 3.94 7.98 13.76
CA ALA A 128 3.24 9.13 14.33
C ALA A 128 3.50 9.29 15.84
N ALA A 129 3.71 8.17 16.54
CA ALA A 129 3.96 8.12 17.96
C ALA A 129 5.46 8.33 18.22
N CYS A 130 5.95 9.57 18.07
CA CYS A 130 7.31 9.93 18.49
C CYS A 130 7.56 9.62 19.99
N SER A 131 6.49 9.48 20.78
CA SER A 131 6.46 9.03 22.17
C SER A 131 5.09 8.41 22.48
N ARG A 132 4.81 8.06 23.75
CA ARG A 132 3.51 7.50 24.15
C ARG A 132 2.36 8.45 23.76
N LEU A 133 1.41 7.94 22.99
CA LEU A 133 0.22 8.69 22.61
C LEU A 133 -0.64 9.02 23.85
N PRO A 134 -1.25 10.21 23.89
CA PRO A 134 -2.23 10.56 24.90
C PRO A 134 -3.39 9.57 24.96
N ALA A 135 -3.88 9.26 26.16
CA ALA A 135 -4.90 8.22 26.37
C ALA A 135 -6.21 8.48 25.61
N ASN A 136 -6.58 9.75 25.40
CA ASN A 136 -7.75 10.13 24.59
C ASN A 136 -7.56 9.75 23.12
N ILE A 137 -6.37 9.93 22.55
CA ILE A 137 -6.05 9.55 21.17
C ILE A 137 -6.09 8.03 21.03
N VAL A 138 -5.47 7.30 21.97
CA VAL A 138 -5.49 5.83 21.98
C VAL A 138 -6.93 5.29 21.99
N LYS A 139 -7.83 5.87 22.79
CA LYS A 139 -9.24 5.47 22.82
C LYS A 139 -9.94 5.71 21.49
N VAL A 140 -9.66 6.83 20.82
CA VAL A 140 -10.24 7.14 19.51
C VAL A 140 -9.74 6.15 18.45
N VAL A 141 -8.43 5.91 18.39
CA VAL A 141 -7.83 4.95 17.45
C VAL A 141 -8.35 3.54 17.70
N ALA A 142 -8.36 3.08 18.96
CA ALA A 142 -8.89 1.77 19.32
C ALA A 142 -10.36 1.61 18.91
N LYS A 143 -11.20 2.64 19.11
CA LYS A 143 -12.59 2.64 18.64
C LYS A 143 -12.68 2.47 17.13
N GLN A 144 -11.90 3.25 16.36
CA GLN A 144 -11.92 3.18 14.90
C GLN A 144 -11.45 1.82 14.38
N VAL A 145 -10.39 1.25 14.98
CA VAL A 145 -9.89 -0.10 14.67
C VAL A 145 -10.97 -1.14 14.95
N LEU A 146 -11.61 -1.10 16.12
CA LEU A 146 -12.67 -2.04 16.49
C LEU A 146 -13.88 -1.93 15.54
N GLN A 147 -14.27 -0.72 15.14
CA GLN A 147 -15.33 -0.52 14.14
C GLN A 147 -14.95 -1.10 12.78
N GLY A 148 -13.70 -0.92 12.35
CA GLY A 148 -13.18 -1.54 11.12
C GLY A 148 -13.19 -3.07 11.18
N LEU A 149 -12.73 -3.66 12.29
CA LEU A 149 -12.75 -5.11 12.51
C LEU A 149 -14.16 -5.68 12.53
N ASP A 150 -15.10 -4.99 13.18
CA ASP A 150 -16.52 -5.35 13.20
C ASP A 150 -17.12 -5.35 11.78
N PHE A 151 -16.77 -4.35 10.97
CA PHE A 151 -17.17 -4.34 9.56
C PHE A 151 -16.59 -5.53 8.77
N LEU A 152 -15.31 -5.86 8.96
CA LEU A 152 -14.72 -7.01 8.29
C LEU A 152 -15.41 -8.32 8.71
N ALA A 153 -15.62 -8.50 10.01
CA ALA A 153 -16.26 -9.69 10.57
C ALA A 153 -17.72 -9.84 10.09
N ALA A 154 -18.48 -8.74 10.02
CA ALA A 154 -19.85 -8.73 9.49
C ALA A 154 -19.95 -9.13 8.02
N ASN A 155 -18.83 -9.16 7.29
CA ASN A 155 -18.74 -9.55 5.89
C ASN A 155 -17.84 -10.79 5.70
N ASP A 156 -17.68 -11.60 6.74
CA ASP A 156 -16.93 -12.87 6.73
C ASP A 156 -15.45 -12.73 6.30
N ILE A 157 -14.86 -11.57 6.55
CA ILE A 157 -13.45 -11.28 6.27
C ILE A 157 -12.68 -11.19 7.59
N ALA A 158 -11.60 -11.95 7.69
CA ALA A 158 -10.66 -11.86 8.81
C ALA A 158 -9.37 -11.17 8.35
N HIS A 159 -8.89 -10.20 9.13
CA HIS A 159 -7.56 -9.63 8.91
C HIS A 159 -6.50 -10.53 9.56
N GLY A 160 -5.59 -11.06 8.74
CA GLY A 160 -4.42 -11.81 9.21
C GLY A 160 -3.17 -10.94 9.19
N GLY A 161 -2.53 -10.78 10.34
CA GLY A 161 -1.20 -10.18 10.47
C GLY A 161 -0.30 -11.09 11.29
N LYS A 162 1.00 -11.12 10.98
CA LYS A 162 1.98 -11.68 11.93
C LYS A 162 2.20 -10.61 13.01
N LEU A 163 1.99 -10.99 14.27
CA LEU A 163 2.41 -10.22 15.45
C LEU A 163 3.95 -10.16 15.52
#